data_AF-A0A355CQA7-F1
#
_entry.id   AF-A0A355CQA7-F1
#
_cell.length_a   1.000
_cell.length_b   1.000
_cell.length_c   1.000
_cell.angle_alpha   90.00
_cell.angle_beta   90.00
_cell.angle_gamma   90.00
#
_symmetry.space_group_name_H-M   'P 1'
#
loop_
_entity.id
_entity.type
_entity.pdbx_description
1 polymer ?
#
loop_
_entity_poly.entity_id
_entity_poly.type
_entity_poly.pdbx_seq_one_letter_code
_entity_poly.pdbx_strand_id
1 'polypeptide(L)'
;GADMSTKLKLLGVDVASFGDAFAKSANAKEIVVADTFQGIYKKLVLNQDGSRILGGILVGDASAYGTLVQFMQNEIALPPHPEDLLMPPRSGGSPVGLGVDSLPDSAQICSCNNVTKGQICAAIRDRNLTDVASVKKCTQAGTGCGGCVPLVTDIFKSEMKKAGFAVKNHLCEHFEYSRQELYHLVRSQSIKTFEEAIAKHGKGKGCEICKPAVASMLASTWNEHILEKSHVALQDTNDYFLANIQRDGTYSVVPRVPGGEITPDKLIVLGEVAKEFGLYTKITGAQRIDLFGARVDQLPHIWRRLIDAGFESGHAYGKALRTVKSCVGSTWCRFGVQDSTSLAIEVELRYRGLRAPHKFKSAVSGCTRECAEAQSKDFGIIATENGWNLYVCGNGGMKPQHAVLLATDIDKETLIKYVDRFLILYIRTADRLERTATWFNKLEGGIEYLKQVIIEDSLGICAELESQMEHLVNTYQCEWKTTIEDPQKVQRFQHFVNSDLPDPSIVRVAERGQTRPPYEHEKALVGVSE
;
A
#
# COMPACT_ATOMS: atom_id res chain seq x y z
N GLY A 1 13.25 -9.83 31.35
CA GLY A 1 12.01 -10.34 31.98
C GLY A 1 10.87 -10.17 30.99
N ALA A 2 9.86 -11.04 31.02
CA ALA A 2 8.68 -10.90 30.17
C ALA A 2 7.97 -9.56 30.45
N ASP A 3 7.49 -8.91 29.39
CA ASP A 3 6.74 -7.65 29.46
C ASP A 3 5.45 -7.84 30.27
N MET A 4 5.27 -7.05 31.33
CA MET A 4 4.11 -7.07 32.23
C MET A 4 3.08 -6.00 31.85
N SER A 5 3.17 -5.41 30.65
CA SER A 5 2.19 -4.45 30.16
C SER A 5 0.81 -5.11 30.02
N THR A 6 -0.21 -4.50 30.63
CA THR A 6 -1.58 -5.02 30.65
C THR A 6 -2.54 -3.91 30.26
N LYS A 7 -3.35 -4.16 29.24
CA LYS A 7 -4.49 -3.32 28.85
C LYS A 7 -5.78 -4.08 29.13
N LEU A 8 -6.58 -3.58 30.06
CA LEU A 8 -7.83 -4.19 30.49
C LEU A 8 -8.99 -3.29 30.08
N LYS A 9 -9.97 -3.85 29.38
CA LYS A 9 -11.29 -3.25 29.24
C LYS A 9 -12.18 -3.80 30.35
N LEU A 10 -12.32 -3.04 31.44
CA LEU A 10 -13.38 -3.26 32.41
C LEU A 10 -14.63 -2.48 31.97
N LEU A 11 -15.81 -2.97 32.31
CA LEU A 11 -17.11 -2.39 31.95
C LEU A 11 -17.11 -0.86 32.15
N GLY A 12 -17.04 -0.11 31.04
CA GLY A 12 -17.19 1.34 30.99
C GLY A 12 -15.93 2.19 31.23
N VAL A 13 -14.74 1.62 31.50
CA VAL A 13 -13.51 2.42 31.75
C VAL A 13 -12.28 1.75 31.09
N ASP A 14 -11.60 2.48 30.21
CA ASP A 14 -10.34 2.04 29.60
C ASP A 14 -9.18 2.19 30.60
N VAL A 15 -8.45 1.10 30.86
CA VAL A 15 -7.28 1.08 31.75
C VAL A 15 -6.07 0.48 31.05
N ALA A 16 -4.94 1.17 31.12
CA ALA A 16 -3.66 0.68 30.62
C ALA A 16 -2.52 0.99 31.59
N SER A 17 -1.63 0.02 31.79
CA SER A 17 -0.43 0.17 32.61
C SER A 17 0.77 -0.45 31.90
N PHE A 18 1.91 0.23 31.91
CA PHE A 18 3.13 -0.22 31.23
C PHE A 18 4.40 0.21 31.96
N GLY A 19 5.48 -0.56 31.78
CA GLY A 19 6.80 -0.27 32.35
C GLY A 19 6.78 -0.15 33.88
N ASP A 20 7.63 0.72 34.41
CA ASP A 20 7.65 1.10 35.82
C ASP A 20 6.52 2.09 36.17
N ALA A 21 5.29 1.58 36.10
CA ALA A 21 4.07 2.35 36.33
C ALA A 21 3.97 2.98 37.73
N PHE A 22 4.70 2.45 38.71
CA PHE A 22 4.67 2.87 40.11
C PHE A 22 5.93 3.61 40.57
N ALA A 23 6.78 4.03 39.64
CA ALA A 23 8.02 4.78 39.94
C ALA A 23 8.92 4.11 40.99
N LYS A 24 9.11 2.78 40.87
CA LYS A 24 10.00 2.00 41.73
C LYS A 24 11.48 2.28 41.44
N SER A 25 11.79 2.81 40.26
CA SER A 25 13.14 3.17 39.86
C SER A 25 13.67 4.34 40.68
N ALA A 26 14.92 4.26 41.13
CA ALA A 26 15.53 5.31 41.94
C ALA A 26 15.52 6.67 41.21
N ASN A 27 15.14 7.73 41.92
CA ASN A 27 15.05 9.10 41.42
C ASN A 27 14.08 9.32 40.24
N ALA A 28 13.13 8.41 40.01
CA ALA A 28 12.11 8.60 38.98
C ALA A 28 11.25 9.85 39.25
N LYS A 29 10.87 10.54 38.17
CA LYS A 29 10.00 11.72 38.21
C LYS A 29 8.63 11.38 37.64
N GLU A 30 7.58 11.96 38.18
CA GLU A 30 6.20 11.67 37.77
C GLU A 30 5.52 12.91 37.19
N ILE A 31 4.75 12.71 36.13
CA ILE A 31 3.80 13.68 35.60
C ILE A 31 2.42 13.07 35.72
N VAL A 32 1.50 13.76 36.38
CA VAL A 32 0.13 13.28 36.62
C VAL A 32 -0.87 14.31 36.12
N VAL A 33 -1.83 13.83 35.33
CA VAL A 33 -3.01 14.58 34.87
C VAL A 33 -4.23 13.85 35.40
N ALA A 34 -5.04 14.54 36.20
CA ALA A 34 -6.28 14.00 36.75
C ALA A 34 -7.43 14.96 36.46
N ASP A 35 -8.45 14.49 35.76
CA ASP A 35 -9.73 15.18 35.56
C ASP A 35 -10.82 14.37 36.28
N THR A 36 -11.25 14.89 37.43
CA THR A 36 -12.25 14.23 38.27
C THR A 36 -13.67 14.35 37.74
N PHE A 37 -13.96 15.29 36.83
CA PHE A 37 -15.27 15.42 36.20
C PHE A 37 -15.45 14.40 35.08
N GLN A 38 -14.40 14.14 34.31
CA GLN A 38 -14.43 13.16 33.21
C GLN A 38 -13.98 11.75 33.65
N GLY A 39 -13.53 11.58 34.90
CA GLY A 39 -13.04 10.29 35.41
C GLY A 39 -11.71 9.86 34.77
N ILE A 40 -10.90 10.81 34.31
CA ILE A 40 -9.63 10.56 33.62
C ILE A 40 -8.48 10.67 34.62
N TYR A 41 -7.62 9.65 34.66
CA TYR A 41 -6.35 9.68 35.38
C TYR A 41 -5.23 9.18 34.47
N LYS A 42 -4.22 10.01 34.25
CA LYS A 42 -3.05 9.70 33.41
C LYS A 42 -1.78 10.01 34.19
N LYS A 43 -0.85 9.06 34.25
CA LYS A 43 0.44 9.16 34.93
C LYS A 43 1.54 8.70 33.98
N LEU A 44 2.58 9.51 33.86
CA LEU A 44 3.85 9.16 33.22
C LEU A 44 4.95 9.12 34.28
N VAL A 45 5.81 8.11 34.17
CA VAL A 45 7.01 7.95 34.99
C VAL A 45 8.22 8.11 34.10
N LEU A 46 9.08 9.07 34.44
CA LEU A 46 10.27 9.46 33.70
C LEU A 46 11.53 9.15 34.50
N ASN A 47 12.66 9.05 33.80
CA ASN A 47 13.98 8.99 34.45
C ASN A 47 14.35 10.32 35.12
N GLN A 48 15.43 10.31 35.90
CA GLN A 48 15.89 11.46 36.72
C GLN A 48 16.00 12.76 35.92
N ASP A 49 16.45 12.68 34.66
CA ASP A 49 16.71 13.84 33.81
C ASP A 49 15.53 14.20 32.89
N GLY A 50 14.39 13.49 33.00
CA GLY A 50 13.19 13.74 32.19
C GLY A 50 13.34 13.43 30.70
N SER A 51 14.40 12.72 30.30
CA SER A 51 14.73 12.45 28.90
C SER A 51 14.05 11.20 28.32
N ARG A 52 13.59 10.28 29.18
CA ARG A 52 13.02 8.98 28.77
C ARG A 52 11.86 8.56 29.67
N ILE A 53 10.93 7.80 29.09
CA ILE A 53 9.79 7.19 29.81
C ILE A 53 10.22 5.85 30.39
N LEU A 54 10.00 5.67 31.69
CA LEU A 54 10.18 4.40 32.40
C LEU A 54 8.88 3.60 32.49
N GLY A 55 7.73 4.28 32.55
CA GLY A 55 6.42 3.63 32.62
C GLY A 55 5.26 4.62 32.69
N GLY A 56 4.05 4.12 32.90
CA GLY A 56 2.86 4.95 33.06
C GLY A 56 1.57 4.19 33.31
N ILE A 57 0.54 4.92 33.73
CA ILE A 57 -0.82 4.45 34.03
C ILE A 57 -1.80 5.37 33.32
N LEU A 58 -2.75 4.82 32.57
CA LEU A 58 -3.86 5.56 31.95
C LEU A 58 -5.18 4.92 32.37
N VAL A 59 -6.13 5.72 32.84
CA VAL A 59 -7.45 5.32 33.32
C VAL A 59 -8.48 6.32 32.75
N GLY A 60 -9.60 5.82 32.25
CA GLY A 60 -10.65 6.63 31.63
C GLY A 60 -10.40 6.93 30.15
N ASP A 61 -9.18 7.33 29.81
CA ASP A 61 -8.71 7.53 28.43
C ASP A 61 -7.33 6.91 28.21
N ALA A 62 -7.28 5.79 27.50
CA ALA A 62 -6.05 5.06 27.16
C ALA A 62 -5.62 5.22 25.69
N SER A 63 -6.11 6.24 24.98
CA SER A 63 -5.79 6.48 23.56
C SER A 63 -4.30 6.66 23.29
N ALA A 64 -3.58 7.33 24.20
CA ALA A 64 -2.14 7.58 24.11
C ALA A 64 -1.26 6.34 24.37
N TYR A 65 -1.84 5.22 24.83
CA TYR A 65 -1.10 4.02 25.25
C TYR A 65 -0.10 3.53 24.19
N GLY A 66 -0.56 3.40 22.93
CA GLY A 66 0.27 2.85 21.85
C GLY A 66 1.53 3.68 21.62
N THR A 67 1.38 5.01 21.60
CA THR A 67 2.49 5.94 21.43
C THR A 67 3.44 5.90 22.62
N LEU A 68 2.93 5.97 23.85
CA LEU A 68 3.76 5.99 25.06
C LEU A 68 4.59 4.70 25.24
N VAL A 69 4.02 3.55 24.91
CA VAL A 69 4.75 2.27 24.91
C VAL A 69 5.88 2.29 23.89
N GLN A 70 5.67 2.87 22.71
CA GLN A 70 6.74 2.99 21.70
C GLN A 70 7.87 3.93 22.14
N PHE A 71 7.55 5.05 22.80
CA PHE A 71 8.55 5.94 23.39
C PHE A 71 9.40 5.23 24.45
N MET A 72 8.77 4.42 25.30
CA MET A 72 9.45 3.63 26.33
C MET A 72 10.30 2.50 25.73
N GLN A 73 9.73 1.67 24.85
CA GLN A 73 10.41 0.49 24.29
C GLN A 73 11.61 0.85 23.39
N ASN A 74 11.56 1.98 22.70
CA ASN A 74 12.60 2.40 21.75
C ASN A 74 13.51 3.51 22.32
N GLU A 75 13.38 3.84 23.61
CA GLU A 75 14.16 4.90 24.28
C GLU A 75 14.16 6.24 23.54
N ILE A 76 13.01 6.60 22.94
CA ILE A 76 12.87 7.81 22.12
C ILE A 76 12.97 9.04 23.04
N ALA A 77 13.79 10.02 22.63
CA ALA A 77 13.94 11.28 23.35
C ALA A 77 12.59 12.02 23.45
N LEU A 78 12.27 12.49 24.66
CA LEU A 78 11.00 13.16 24.91
C LEU A 78 10.97 14.59 24.35
N PRO A 79 9.78 15.10 23.96
CA PRO A 79 9.63 16.50 23.61
C PRO A 79 9.93 17.40 24.82
N PRO A 80 10.20 18.71 24.59
CA PRO A 80 10.52 19.67 25.67
C PRO A 80 9.45 19.75 26.77
N HIS A 81 8.20 19.43 26.43
CA HIS A 81 7.04 19.39 27.31
C HIS A 81 6.41 17.98 27.30
N PRO A 82 6.92 17.04 28.13
CA PRO A 82 6.41 15.66 28.16
C PRO A 82 4.94 15.54 28.58
N GLU A 83 4.40 16.54 29.27
CA GLU A 83 2.99 16.65 29.65
C GLU A 83 2.04 16.70 28.44
N ASP A 84 2.51 17.21 27.29
CA ASP A 84 1.72 17.26 26.06
C ASP A 84 1.42 15.86 25.50
N LEU A 85 2.18 14.84 25.91
CA LEU A 85 1.90 13.44 25.55
C LEU A 85 0.68 12.86 26.30
N LEU A 86 0.26 13.51 27.39
CA LEU A 86 -0.90 13.10 28.19
C LEU A 86 -2.16 13.90 27.85
N MET A 87 -1.99 15.09 27.28
CA MET A 87 -3.07 16.02 26.97
C MET A 87 -3.51 15.92 25.50
N PRO A 88 -4.80 16.14 25.20
CA PRO A 88 -5.20 16.41 23.82
C PRO A 88 -4.47 17.67 23.31
N PRO A 89 -4.15 17.75 22.00
CA PRO A 89 -3.39 18.86 21.46
C PRO A 89 -4.09 20.18 21.80
N ARG A 90 -3.32 21.15 22.32
CA ARG A 90 -3.79 22.54 22.46
C ARG A 90 -4.28 23.00 21.09
N SER A 91 -5.49 23.57 21.06
CA SER A 91 -6.25 23.99 19.88
C SER A 91 -5.37 24.37 18.69
N GLY A 92 -5.35 23.52 17.65
CA GLY A 92 -4.59 23.74 16.40
C GLY A 92 -3.28 22.96 16.26
N GLY A 93 -2.85 22.19 17.26
CA GLY A 93 -1.72 21.26 17.12
C GLY A 93 -2.14 19.94 16.47
N SER A 94 -1.46 19.51 15.40
CA SER A 94 -1.64 18.17 14.84
C SER A 94 -1.35 17.09 15.91
N PRO A 95 -2.06 15.95 15.91
CA PRO A 95 -1.61 14.77 16.64
C PRO A 95 -0.15 14.50 16.25
N VAL A 96 0.69 14.09 17.21
CA VAL A 96 2.08 13.70 16.93
C VAL A 96 2.08 12.42 16.10
N GLY A 97 1.79 12.56 14.81
CA GLY A 97 2.10 11.58 13.78
C GLY A 97 3.60 11.61 13.54
N LEU A 98 4.21 10.44 13.40
CA LEU A 98 5.63 10.29 13.08
C LEU A 98 5.88 10.71 11.62
N GLY A 99 5.91 12.01 11.37
CA GLY A 99 6.44 12.59 10.14
C GLY A 99 7.92 12.26 9.98
N VAL A 100 8.46 12.45 8.78
CA VAL A 100 9.88 12.16 8.49
C VAL A 100 10.83 12.97 9.38
N ASP A 101 10.43 14.18 9.78
CA ASP A 101 11.18 15.02 10.71
C ASP A 101 11.21 14.46 12.13
N SER A 102 10.17 13.75 12.56
CA SER A 102 10.04 13.15 13.89
C SER A 102 10.83 11.83 14.06
N LEU A 103 11.39 11.29 12.97
CA LEU A 103 12.20 10.07 13.03
C LEU A 103 13.60 10.38 13.61
N PRO A 104 14.14 9.55 14.52
CA PRO A 104 15.52 9.71 15.00
C PRO A 104 16.54 9.42 13.88
N ASP A 105 17.77 9.95 14.00
CA ASP A 105 18.84 9.71 13.03
C ASP A 105 19.25 8.23 12.96
N SER A 106 19.03 7.46 14.03
CA SER A 106 19.21 6.02 14.07
C SER A 106 18.13 5.23 13.32
N ALA A 107 17.02 5.86 12.92
CA ALA A 107 15.93 5.17 12.25
C ALA A 107 16.41 4.53 10.95
N GLN A 108 16.20 3.21 10.82
CA GLN A 108 16.57 2.47 9.63
C GLN A 108 15.60 2.81 8.49
N ILE A 109 16.13 3.34 7.39
CA ILE A 109 15.37 3.77 6.22
C ILE A 109 15.44 2.73 5.11
N CYS A 110 16.61 2.10 4.89
CA CYS A 110 16.80 1.03 3.92
C CYS A 110 17.29 -0.23 4.63
N SER A 111 16.45 -1.27 4.70
CA SER A 111 16.86 -2.55 5.30
C SER A 111 17.83 -3.34 4.43
N CYS A 112 17.70 -3.28 3.09
CA CYS A 112 18.55 -4.04 2.17
C CYS A 112 20.03 -3.65 2.24
N ASN A 113 20.29 -2.33 2.36
CA ASN A 113 21.65 -1.77 2.39
C ASN A 113 22.01 -1.20 3.76
N ASN A 114 21.20 -1.49 4.78
CA ASN A 114 21.36 -1.04 6.17
C ASN A 114 21.64 0.46 6.33
N VAL A 115 20.84 1.31 5.68
CA VAL A 115 21.03 2.77 5.68
C VAL A 115 20.06 3.45 6.64
N THR A 116 20.57 4.30 7.54
CA THR A 116 19.78 5.09 8.50
C THR A 116 19.45 6.50 7.99
N LYS A 117 18.51 7.18 8.65
CA LYS A 117 18.16 8.58 8.37
C LYS A 117 19.37 9.49 8.50
N GLY A 118 20.15 9.33 9.57
CA GLY A 118 21.34 10.15 9.83
C GLY A 118 22.38 10.03 8.72
N GLN A 119 22.59 8.82 8.18
CA GLN A 119 23.51 8.62 7.05
C GLN A 119 23.04 9.32 5.77
N ILE A 120 21.72 9.37 5.52
CA ILE A 120 21.14 10.08 4.38
C ILE A 120 21.27 11.59 4.57
N CYS A 121 20.91 12.11 5.75
CA CYS A 121 21.02 13.54 6.06
C CYS A 121 22.48 14.02 6.00
N ALA A 122 23.42 13.25 6.56
CA ALA A 122 24.85 13.54 6.47
C ALA A 122 25.33 13.54 5.01
N ALA A 123 24.96 12.54 4.20
CA ALA A 123 25.33 12.50 2.79
C ALA A 123 24.80 13.72 2.01
N ILE A 124 23.58 14.18 2.30
CA ILE A 124 22.99 15.36 1.66
C ILE A 124 23.77 16.63 2.04
N ARG A 125 24.05 16.83 3.33
CA ARG A 125 24.73 18.03 3.86
C ARG A 125 26.22 18.07 3.48
N ASP A 126 26.94 16.98 3.71
CA ASP A 126 28.39 16.93 3.56
C ASP A 126 28.83 16.96 2.09
N ARG A 127 27.99 16.45 1.19
CA ARG A 127 28.30 16.35 -0.25
C ARG A 127 27.47 17.28 -1.13
N ASN A 128 26.68 18.18 -0.55
CA ASN A 128 25.80 19.12 -1.27
C ASN A 128 24.98 18.45 -2.38
N LEU A 129 24.36 17.31 -2.07
CA LEU A 129 23.58 16.57 -3.07
C LEU A 129 22.28 17.32 -3.37
N THR A 130 22.01 17.62 -4.64
CA THR A 130 20.85 18.43 -5.08
C THR A 130 19.75 17.61 -5.75
N ASP A 131 19.91 16.30 -5.83
CA ASP A 131 18.92 15.40 -6.42
C ASP A 131 18.91 14.01 -5.74
N VAL A 132 17.77 13.33 -5.85
CA VAL A 132 17.57 12.01 -5.22
C VAL A 132 18.44 10.93 -5.88
N ALA A 133 18.77 11.02 -7.16
CA ALA A 133 19.60 10.01 -7.83
C ALA A 133 21.03 10.03 -7.29
N SER A 134 21.57 11.23 -7.00
CA SER A 134 22.84 11.41 -6.32
C SER A 134 22.83 10.86 -4.89
N VAL A 135 21.72 11.04 -4.15
CA VAL A 135 21.53 10.41 -2.81
C VAL A 135 21.56 8.89 -2.91
N LYS A 136 20.87 8.30 -3.89
CA LYS A 136 20.88 6.84 -4.12
C LYS A 136 22.28 6.34 -4.47
N LYS A 137 23.01 7.04 -5.35
CA LYS A 137 24.37 6.68 -5.76
C LYS A 137 25.34 6.72 -4.58
N CYS A 138 25.19 7.70 -3.70
CA CYS A 138 26.06 7.88 -2.54
C CYS A 138 25.76 6.89 -1.41
N THR A 139 24.48 6.73 -1.05
CA THR A 139 24.06 5.98 0.14
C THR A 139 23.69 4.53 -0.16
N GLN A 140 23.51 4.17 -1.43
CA GLN A 140 22.89 2.93 -1.88
C GLN A 140 21.44 2.74 -1.39
N ALA A 141 20.83 3.71 -0.71
CA ALA A 141 19.44 3.58 -0.28
C ALA A 141 18.51 3.53 -1.51
N GLY A 142 17.77 2.43 -1.67
CA GLY A 142 16.79 2.27 -2.75
C GLY A 142 17.34 1.70 -4.06
N THR A 143 18.59 1.22 -4.10
CA THR A 143 19.18 0.50 -5.26
C THR A 143 18.87 -1.00 -5.27
N GLY A 144 18.49 -1.58 -4.12
CA GLY A 144 18.05 -2.98 -4.01
C GLY A 144 16.57 -3.18 -4.35
N CYS A 145 15.72 -3.39 -3.34
CA CYS A 145 14.29 -3.65 -3.57
C CYS A 145 13.45 -2.42 -3.92
N GLY A 146 14.02 -1.21 -3.88
CA GLY A 146 13.33 0.06 -4.16
C GLY A 146 12.27 0.49 -3.14
N GLY A 147 11.97 -0.31 -2.11
CA GLY A 147 10.88 -0.05 -1.16
C GLY A 147 11.02 1.23 -0.32
N CYS A 148 12.25 1.70 -0.10
CA CYS A 148 12.53 2.91 0.67
C CYS A 148 12.59 4.20 -0.15
N VAL A 149 12.46 4.14 -1.49
CA VAL A 149 12.65 5.30 -2.37
C VAL A 149 11.72 6.49 -2.02
N PRO A 150 10.41 6.31 -1.77
CA PRO A 150 9.53 7.43 -1.41
C PRO A 150 9.99 8.13 -0.12
N LEU A 151 10.41 7.35 0.87
CA LEU A 151 10.86 7.87 2.16
C LEU A 151 12.21 8.61 2.04
N VAL A 152 13.13 8.13 1.20
CA VAL A 152 14.37 8.83 0.88
C VAL A 152 14.07 10.18 0.21
N THR A 153 13.09 10.21 -0.71
CA THR A 153 12.64 11.45 -1.35
C THR A 153 12.05 12.42 -0.34
N ASP A 154 11.24 11.95 0.61
CA ASP A 154 10.66 12.82 1.65
C ASP A 154 11.75 13.36 2.60
N ILE A 155 12.75 12.56 3.00
CA ILE A 155 13.92 13.03 3.78
C ILE A 155 14.68 14.10 3.01
N PHE A 156 14.95 13.85 1.73
CA PHE A 156 15.64 14.79 0.85
C PHE A 156 14.88 16.13 0.73
N LYS A 157 13.57 16.09 0.50
CA LYS A 157 12.73 17.30 0.44
C LYS A 157 12.75 18.09 1.76
N SER A 158 12.69 17.39 2.91
CA SER A 158 12.79 18.05 4.21
C SER A 158 14.14 18.74 4.41
N GLU A 159 15.25 18.07 4.10
CA GLU A 159 16.60 18.65 4.23
C GLU A 159 16.82 19.83 3.27
N MET A 160 16.33 19.75 2.02
CA MET A 160 16.39 20.87 1.07
C MET A 160 15.58 22.08 1.55
N LYS A 161 14.40 21.84 2.15
CA LYS A 161 13.58 22.90 2.76
C LYS A 161 14.31 23.58 3.92
N LYS A 162 15.01 22.81 4.78
CA LYS A 162 15.85 23.35 5.86
C LYS A 162 17.04 24.16 5.34
N ALA A 163 17.60 23.77 4.20
CA ALA A 163 18.68 24.49 3.52
C ALA A 163 18.22 25.73 2.73
N GLY A 164 16.92 26.07 2.76
CA GLY A 164 16.37 27.27 2.12
C GLY A 164 16.15 27.16 0.60
N PHE A 165 16.25 25.95 0.03
CA PHE A 165 15.93 25.73 -1.38
C PHE A 165 14.42 25.65 -1.60
N ALA A 166 13.90 26.36 -2.60
CA ALA A 166 12.51 26.24 -3.03
C ALA A 166 12.27 24.87 -3.65
N VAL A 167 11.59 23.98 -2.93
CA VAL A 167 11.20 22.66 -3.45
C VAL A 167 10.07 22.84 -4.47
N LYS A 168 10.41 22.81 -5.76
CA LYS A 168 9.43 22.82 -6.85
C LYS A 168 8.74 21.44 -6.90
N ASN A 169 7.42 21.40 -6.77
CA ASN A 169 6.62 20.16 -6.81
C ASN A 169 6.31 19.69 -8.24
N HIS A 170 7.25 19.87 -9.17
CA HIS A 170 7.08 19.43 -10.55
C HIS A 170 7.16 17.90 -10.62
N LEU A 171 6.36 17.29 -11.51
CA LEU A 171 6.39 15.85 -11.74
C LEU A 171 7.74 15.41 -12.31
N CYS A 172 8.25 16.14 -13.30
CA CYS A 172 9.59 15.99 -13.88
C CYS A 172 9.94 17.21 -14.74
N GLU A 173 11.08 17.19 -15.44
CA GLU A 173 11.49 18.25 -16.38
C GLU A 173 10.49 18.51 -17.53
N HIS A 174 9.65 17.52 -17.86
CA HIS A 174 8.67 17.61 -18.94
C HIS A 174 7.37 18.30 -18.51
N PHE A 175 7.04 18.27 -17.21
CA PHE A 175 5.78 18.79 -16.66
C PHE A 175 6.05 19.60 -15.39
N GLU A 176 5.81 20.90 -15.45
CA GLU A 176 5.98 21.84 -14.33
C GLU A 176 4.78 21.83 -13.36
N TYR A 177 4.04 20.72 -13.33
CA TYR A 177 2.88 20.48 -12.48
C TYR A 177 3.16 19.30 -11.56
N SER A 178 2.59 19.33 -10.36
CA SER A 178 2.48 18.14 -9.52
C SER A 178 1.58 17.08 -10.16
N ARG A 179 1.66 15.85 -9.67
CA ARG A 179 0.79 14.76 -10.14
C ARG A 179 -0.69 15.09 -9.94
N GLN A 180 -1.04 15.72 -8.80
CA GLN A 180 -2.41 16.12 -8.49
C GLN A 180 -2.91 17.20 -9.47
N GLU A 181 -2.14 18.27 -9.70
CA GLU A 181 -2.50 19.32 -10.67
C GLU A 181 -2.67 18.75 -12.08
N LEU A 182 -1.73 17.89 -12.51
CA LEU A 182 -1.82 17.25 -13.82
C LEU A 182 -3.05 16.34 -13.93
N TYR A 183 -3.41 15.61 -12.88
CA TYR A 183 -4.63 14.81 -12.84
C TYR A 183 -5.89 15.66 -13.00
N HIS A 184 -5.94 16.82 -12.34
CA HIS A 184 -7.05 17.77 -12.50
C HIS A 184 -7.13 18.30 -13.93
N LEU A 185 -5.99 18.62 -14.57
CA LEU A 185 -5.94 19.05 -15.97
C LEU A 185 -6.42 17.96 -16.93
N VAL A 186 -5.98 16.71 -16.72
CA VAL A 186 -6.43 15.54 -17.52
C VAL A 186 -7.96 15.41 -17.49
N ARG A 187 -8.56 15.50 -16.30
CA ARG A 187 -10.02 15.37 -16.13
C ARG A 187 -10.78 16.57 -16.70
N SER A 188 -10.43 17.79 -16.28
CA SER A 188 -11.13 19.03 -16.66
C SER A 188 -11.10 19.32 -18.16
N GLN A 189 -10.02 18.93 -18.85
CA GLN A 189 -9.87 19.14 -20.29
C GLN A 189 -10.16 17.89 -21.12
N SER A 190 -10.65 16.82 -20.49
CA SER A 190 -10.96 15.54 -21.14
C SER A 190 -9.80 14.96 -21.97
N ILE A 191 -8.57 15.07 -21.45
CA ILE A 191 -7.36 14.62 -22.16
C ILE A 191 -7.31 13.10 -22.17
N LYS A 192 -7.22 12.50 -23.36
CA LYS A 192 -7.25 11.02 -23.48
C LYS A 192 -5.91 10.39 -23.84
N THR A 193 -4.93 11.15 -24.30
CA THR A 193 -3.64 10.60 -24.75
C THR A 193 -2.46 11.33 -24.13
N PHE A 194 -1.29 10.67 -24.11
CA PHE A 194 -0.06 11.29 -23.65
C PHE A 194 0.40 12.42 -24.57
N GLU A 195 0.21 12.25 -25.88
CA GLU A 195 0.53 13.25 -26.90
C GLU A 195 -0.25 14.55 -26.65
N GLU A 196 -1.53 14.44 -26.29
CA GLU A 196 -2.35 15.60 -25.94
C GLU A 196 -1.90 16.23 -24.61
N ALA A 197 -1.62 15.42 -23.59
CA ALA A 197 -1.14 15.90 -22.29
C ALA A 197 0.17 16.69 -22.42
N ILE A 198 1.16 16.14 -23.15
CA ILE A 198 2.46 16.78 -23.33
C ILE A 198 2.39 18.00 -24.26
N ALA A 199 1.54 17.98 -25.28
CA ALA A 199 1.39 19.13 -26.18
C ALA A 199 0.74 20.34 -25.49
N LYS A 200 -0.23 20.10 -24.59
CA LYS A 200 -0.94 21.19 -23.89
C LYS A 200 -0.22 21.68 -22.64
N HIS A 201 0.37 20.75 -21.86
CA HIS A 201 0.81 21.04 -20.49
C HIS A 201 2.27 20.66 -20.21
N GLY A 202 3.01 20.23 -21.23
CA GLY A 202 4.40 19.80 -21.08
C GLY A 202 5.31 20.19 -22.23
N LYS A 203 6.49 19.56 -22.26
CA LYS A 203 7.52 19.74 -23.31
C LYS A 203 8.29 18.45 -23.51
N GLY A 204 8.85 18.23 -24.70
CA GLY A 204 9.72 17.08 -25.01
C GLY A 204 8.98 15.80 -25.41
N LYS A 205 9.60 14.63 -25.18
CA LYS A 205 9.05 13.29 -25.54
C LYS A 205 8.61 12.45 -24.33
N GLY A 206 8.80 12.97 -23.11
CA GLY A 206 8.55 12.27 -21.85
C GLY A 206 9.67 11.32 -21.43
N CYS A 207 9.68 10.95 -20.15
CA CYS A 207 10.65 10.06 -19.52
C CYS A 207 9.99 8.92 -18.74
N GLU A 208 10.81 8.09 -18.10
CA GLU A 208 10.42 6.97 -17.22
C GLU A 208 9.58 7.40 -15.99
N ILE A 209 9.53 8.70 -15.68
CA ILE A 209 8.70 9.23 -14.59
C ILE A 209 7.31 9.61 -15.08
N CYS A 210 7.24 10.49 -16.09
CA CYS A 210 5.94 11.05 -16.51
C CYS A 210 5.11 10.10 -17.36
N LYS A 211 5.73 9.20 -18.15
CA LYS A 211 4.96 8.26 -18.98
C LYS A 211 4.11 7.30 -18.13
N PRO A 212 4.66 6.57 -17.15
CA PRO A 212 3.83 5.71 -16.30
C PRO A 212 2.88 6.50 -15.40
N ALA A 213 3.28 7.71 -14.96
CA ALA A 213 2.41 8.56 -14.16
C ALA A 213 1.17 8.99 -14.95
N VAL A 214 1.34 9.50 -16.18
CA VAL A 214 0.21 9.88 -17.04
C VAL A 214 -0.62 8.66 -17.44
N ALA A 215 0.00 7.52 -17.75
CA ALA A 215 -0.72 6.26 -18.00
C ALA A 215 -1.65 5.88 -16.83
N SER A 216 -1.15 5.99 -15.60
CA SER A 216 -1.96 5.77 -14.39
C SER A 216 -3.11 6.77 -14.27
N MET A 217 -2.89 8.05 -14.60
CA MET A 217 -3.96 9.07 -14.59
C MET A 217 -5.03 8.79 -15.65
N LEU A 218 -4.63 8.46 -16.88
CA LEU A 218 -5.55 8.11 -17.96
C LEU A 218 -6.37 6.87 -17.61
N ALA A 219 -5.72 5.81 -17.12
CA ALA A 219 -6.42 4.57 -16.76
C ALA A 219 -7.39 4.76 -15.58
N SER A 220 -7.03 5.59 -14.58
CA SER A 220 -7.90 5.90 -13.44
C SER A 220 -8.95 6.99 -13.70
N THR A 221 -8.97 7.55 -14.91
CA THR A 221 -9.99 8.54 -15.34
C THR A 221 -10.93 7.95 -16.39
N TRP A 222 -10.39 7.24 -17.39
CA TRP A 222 -11.11 6.77 -18.58
C TRP A 222 -11.21 5.25 -18.69
N ASN A 223 -10.39 4.51 -17.95
CA ASN A 223 -10.38 3.03 -17.92
C ASN A 223 -10.27 2.33 -19.29
N GLU A 224 -9.62 2.99 -20.26
CA GLU A 224 -9.28 2.35 -21.54
C GLU A 224 -8.25 1.24 -21.32
N HIS A 225 -8.28 0.23 -22.20
CA HIS A 225 -7.37 -0.91 -22.07
C HIS A 225 -5.90 -0.45 -22.17
N ILE A 226 -5.06 -0.83 -21.22
CA ILE A 226 -3.69 -0.30 -21.11
C ILE A 226 -2.77 -0.69 -22.29
N LEU A 227 -3.14 -1.72 -23.04
CA LEU A 227 -2.45 -2.14 -24.28
C LEU A 227 -3.02 -1.52 -25.57
N GLU A 228 -3.95 -0.56 -25.47
CA GLU A 228 -4.32 0.24 -26.65
C GLU A 228 -3.10 0.96 -27.23
N LYS A 229 -3.14 1.23 -28.54
CA LYS A 229 -1.99 1.81 -29.28
C LYS A 229 -1.50 3.14 -28.68
N SER A 230 -2.41 3.95 -28.16
CA SER A 230 -2.12 5.22 -27.48
C SER A 230 -1.48 5.07 -26.10
N HIS A 231 -1.66 3.93 -25.43
CA HIS A 231 -1.28 3.74 -24.01
C HIS A 231 -0.11 2.81 -23.82
N VAL A 232 0.12 1.88 -24.75
CA VAL A 232 1.08 0.78 -24.59
C VAL A 232 2.52 1.26 -24.36
N ALA A 233 2.93 2.31 -25.07
CA ALA A 233 4.28 2.88 -24.96
C ALA A 233 4.54 3.64 -23.65
N LEU A 234 3.50 3.81 -22.82
CA LEU A 234 3.57 4.49 -21.55
C LEU A 234 3.72 3.53 -20.36
N GLN A 235 3.45 2.25 -20.58
CA GLN A 235 3.41 1.24 -19.53
C GLN A 235 4.83 0.87 -19.06
N ASP A 236 4.95 0.55 -17.76
CA ASP A 236 6.14 -0.12 -17.27
C ASP A 236 6.17 -1.59 -17.75
N THR A 237 7.31 -2.28 -17.55
CA THR A 237 7.47 -3.67 -18.00
C THR A 237 6.37 -4.61 -17.54
N ASN A 238 5.87 -4.43 -16.31
CA ASN A 238 4.90 -5.34 -15.73
C ASN A 238 3.50 -5.13 -16.34
N ASP A 239 3.10 -3.88 -16.54
CA ASP A 239 1.85 -3.54 -17.21
C ASP A 239 1.93 -3.80 -18.73
N TYR A 240 3.10 -3.66 -19.35
CA TYR A 240 3.30 -3.97 -20.77
C TYR A 240 3.07 -5.45 -21.09
N PHE A 241 3.53 -6.36 -20.22
CA PHE A 241 3.34 -7.81 -20.37
C PHE A 241 2.19 -8.38 -19.53
N LEU A 242 1.41 -7.53 -18.86
CA LEU A 242 0.32 -7.95 -17.97
C LEU A 242 0.73 -9.07 -16.98
N ALA A 243 1.98 -9.03 -16.51
CA ALA A 243 2.58 -10.05 -15.65
C ALA A 243 3.81 -9.48 -14.93
N ASN A 244 4.11 -9.93 -13.70
CA ASN A 244 5.34 -9.46 -13.05
C ASN A 244 6.54 -10.21 -13.64
N ILE A 245 7.54 -9.45 -14.07
CA ILE A 245 8.85 -10.00 -14.42
C ILE A 245 9.56 -10.57 -13.18
N GLN A 246 10.21 -11.72 -13.35
CA GLN A 246 10.98 -12.43 -12.33
C GLN A 246 12.49 -12.23 -12.56
N ARG A 247 13.31 -12.67 -11.61
CA ARG A 247 14.77 -12.47 -11.64
C ARG A 247 15.45 -13.09 -12.86
N ASP A 248 14.89 -14.16 -13.40
CA ASP A 248 15.40 -14.90 -14.56
C ASP A 248 14.73 -14.50 -15.88
N GLY A 249 14.02 -13.36 -15.92
CA GLY A 249 13.31 -12.91 -17.11
C GLY A 249 11.99 -13.63 -17.40
N THR A 250 11.62 -14.63 -16.58
CA THR A 250 10.29 -15.26 -16.65
C THR A 250 9.22 -14.38 -16.00
N TYR A 251 7.97 -14.83 -16.06
CA TYR A 251 6.80 -14.10 -15.60
C TYR A 251 5.99 -14.89 -14.59
N SER A 252 5.25 -14.17 -13.75
CA SER A 252 4.27 -14.75 -12.83
C SER A 252 2.85 -14.62 -13.39
N VAL A 253 2.07 -15.68 -13.22
CA VAL A 253 0.64 -15.75 -13.53
C VAL A 253 -0.12 -15.87 -12.21
N VAL A 254 -0.97 -14.90 -11.92
CA VAL A 254 -1.75 -14.85 -10.67
C VAL A 254 -3.21 -14.65 -11.00
N PRO A 255 -4.00 -15.74 -11.10
CA PRO A 255 -5.43 -15.67 -11.34
C PRO A 255 -6.16 -15.06 -10.15
N ARG A 256 -7.29 -14.39 -10.43
CA ARG A 256 -8.15 -13.84 -9.38
C ARG A 256 -8.90 -14.97 -8.66
N VAL A 257 -8.90 -14.91 -7.33
CA VAL A 257 -9.70 -15.78 -6.45
C VAL A 257 -10.42 -14.87 -5.45
N PRO A 258 -11.61 -14.35 -5.81
CA PRO A 258 -12.33 -13.38 -4.98
C PRO A 258 -12.62 -13.93 -3.58
N GLY A 259 -12.29 -13.15 -2.55
CA GLY A 259 -12.48 -13.57 -1.15
C GLY A 259 -11.68 -14.80 -0.72
N GLY A 260 -10.79 -15.32 -1.57
CA GLY A 260 -10.10 -16.60 -1.34
C GLY A 260 -10.96 -17.85 -1.58
N GLU A 261 -12.15 -17.70 -2.17
CA GLU A 261 -13.06 -18.81 -2.44
C GLU A 261 -12.81 -19.42 -3.84
N ILE A 262 -12.48 -20.71 -3.87
CA ILE A 262 -12.14 -21.44 -5.10
C ILE A 262 -12.83 -22.81 -5.12
N THR A 263 -13.41 -23.16 -6.27
CA THR A 263 -14.05 -24.48 -6.44
C THR A 263 -12.99 -25.58 -6.64
N PRO A 264 -13.32 -26.84 -6.31
CA PRO A 264 -12.41 -27.97 -6.58
C PRO A 264 -11.97 -28.05 -8.06
N ASP A 265 -12.89 -27.85 -9.01
CA ASP A 265 -12.57 -27.89 -10.44
C ASP A 265 -11.58 -26.80 -10.85
N LYS A 266 -11.77 -25.57 -10.37
CA LYS A 266 -10.83 -24.46 -10.60
C LYS A 266 -9.47 -24.75 -9.98
N LEU A 267 -9.43 -25.37 -8.80
CA LEU A 267 -8.18 -25.79 -8.16
C LEU A 267 -7.45 -26.87 -8.97
N ILE A 268 -8.18 -27.83 -9.54
CA ILE A 268 -7.63 -28.85 -10.45
C ILE A 268 -7.02 -28.19 -11.70
N VAL A 269 -7.74 -27.26 -12.34
CA VAL A 269 -7.23 -26.54 -13.51
C VAL A 269 -5.92 -25.79 -13.22
N LEU A 270 -5.81 -25.13 -12.06
CA LEU A 270 -4.54 -24.49 -11.65
C LEU A 270 -3.39 -25.51 -11.57
N GLY A 271 -3.67 -26.70 -11.02
CA GLY A 271 -2.70 -27.79 -10.94
C GLY A 271 -2.30 -28.35 -12.31
N GLU A 272 -3.26 -28.51 -13.22
CA GLU A 272 -3.00 -28.98 -14.59
C GLU A 272 -2.17 -27.98 -15.39
N VAL A 273 -2.53 -26.70 -15.35
CA VAL A 273 -1.76 -25.61 -15.99
C VAL A 273 -0.35 -25.55 -15.40
N ALA A 274 -0.22 -25.61 -14.07
CA ALA A 274 1.10 -25.60 -13.44
C ALA A 274 1.98 -26.77 -13.89
N LYS A 275 1.42 -27.98 -13.98
CA LYS A 275 2.14 -29.17 -14.46
C LYS A 275 2.55 -29.06 -15.92
N GLU A 276 1.63 -28.65 -16.79
CA GLU A 276 1.86 -28.58 -18.24
C GLU A 276 2.97 -27.58 -18.60
N PHE A 277 2.98 -26.41 -17.97
CA PHE A 277 3.96 -25.36 -18.24
C PHE A 277 5.19 -25.40 -17.31
N GLY A 278 5.23 -26.38 -16.39
CA GLY A 278 6.30 -26.56 -15.41
C GLY A 278 6.46 -25.34 -14.47
N LEU A 279 5.35 -24.81 -13.98
CA LEU A 279 5.32 -23.59 -13.17
C LEU A 279 5.50 -23.92 -11.69
N TYR A 280 6.27 -23.08 -10.99
CA TYR A 280 6.36 -23.12 -9.54
C TYR A 280 5.07 -22.56 -8.93
N THR A 281 4.53 -23.22 -7.92
CA THR A 281 3.26 -22.88 -7.27
C THR A 281 3.46 -22.45 -5.82
N LYS A 282 2.75 -21.39 -5.40
CA LYS A 282 2.81 -20.89 -4.03
C LYS A 282 1.50 -20.29 -3.55
N ILE A 283 1.00 -20.77 -2.42
CA ILE A 283 -0.09 -20.10 -1.69
C ILE A 283 0.44 -18.81 -1.06
N THR A 284 -0.28 -17.71 -1.25
CA THR A 284 0.09 -16.38 -0.77
C THR A 284 -0.77 -15.93 0.41
N GLY A 285 -0.27 -14.95 1.17
CA GLY A 285 -1.05 -14.27 2.21
C GLY A 285 -2.28 -13.49 1.69
N ALA A 286 -2.46 -13.42 0.37
CA ALA A 286 -3.61 -12.83 -0.30
C ALA A 286 -4.74 -13.84 -0.57
N GLN A 287 -4.64 -15.08 -0.05
CA GLN A 287 -5.56 -16.20 -0.30
C GLN A 287 -5.64 -16.58 -1.78
N ARG A 288 -4.48 -16.60 -2.45
CA ARG A 288 -4.35 -16.96 -3.87
C ARG A 288 -3.21 -17.95 -4.09
N ILE A 289 -3.20 -18.56 -5.26
CA ILE A 289 -2.12 -19.40 -5.75
C ILE A 289 -1.39 -18.65 -6.86
N ASP A 290 -0.13 -18.35 -6.62
CA ASP A 290 0.75 -17.73 -7.61
C ASP A 290 1.47 -18.84 -8.39
N LEU A 291 1.55 -18.67 -9.71
CA LEU A 291 2.27 -19.54 -10.64
C LEU A 291 3.48 -18.76 -11.19
N PHE A 292 4.69 -19.30 -11.09
CA PHE A 292 5.93 -18.62 -11.49
C PHE A 292 6.71 -19.42 -12.52
N GLY A 293 7.51 -18.72 -13.32
CA GLY A 293 8.40 -19.33 -14.31
C GLY A 293 7.81 -19.35 -15.72
N ALA A 294 6.67 -18.71 -15.97
CA ALA A 294 6.07 -18.68 -17.30
C ALA A 294 6.96 -17.87 -18.26
N ARG A 295 7.24 -18.39 -19.44
CA ARG A 295 7.87 -17.58 -20.49
C ARG A 295 6.86 -16.62 -21.10
N VAL A 296 7.34 -15.55 -21.72
CA VAL A 296 6.48 -14.53 -22.35
C VAL A 296 5.54 -15.14 -23.40
N ASP A 297 6.06 -16.06 -24.23
CA ASP A 297 5.32 -16.77 -25.29
C ASP A 297 4.23 -17.69 -24.73
N GLN A 298 4.40 -18.18 -23.51
CA GLN A 298 3.44 -19.07 -22.87
C GLN A 298 2.26 -18.30 -22.26
N LEU A 299 2.42 -17.01 -21.96
CA LEU A 299 1.41 -16.25 -21.23
C LEU A 299 0.02 -16.29 -21.90
N PRO A 300 -0.13 -16.05 -23.22
CA PRO A 300 -1.45 -16.13 -23.86
C PRO A 300 -2.09 -17.53 -23.79
N HIS A 301 -1.28 -18.60 -23.87
CA HIS A 301 -1.76 -19.97 -23.80
C HIS A 301 -2.23 -20.34 -22.39
N ILE A 302 -1.44 -19.96 -21.38
CA ILE A 302 -1.78 -20.14 -19.97
C ILE A 302 -3.09 -19.38 -19.65
N TRP A 303 -3.17 -18.10 -20.03
CA TRP A 303 -4.35 -17.28 -19.73
C TRP A 303 -5.59 -17.74 -20.48
N ARG A 304 -5.48 -18.26 -21.70
CA ARG A 304 -6.62 -18.85 -22.42
C ARG A 304 -7.23 -20.00 -21.62
N ARG A 305 -6.42 -20.97 -21.18
CA ARG A 305 -6.91 -22.09 -20.35
C ARG A 305 -7.55 -21.63 -19.03
N LEU A 306 -6.94 -20.64 -18.37
CA LEU A 306 -7.47 -20.09 -17.12
C LEU A 306 -8.81 -19.37 -17.33
N ILE A 307 -8.92 -18.58 -18.40
CA ILE A 307 -10.14 -17.85 -18.74
C ILE A 307 -11.26 -18.81 -19.17
N ASP A 308 -10.94 -19.87 -19.93
CA ASP A 308 -11.88 -20.93 -20.30
C ASP A 308 -12.44 -21.64 -19.05
N ALA A 309 -11.63 -21.79 -18.00
CA ALA A 309 -12.06 -22.29 -16.69
C ALA A 309 -12.75 -21.23 -15.80
N GLY A 310 -12.97 -20.02 -16.30
CA GLY A 310 -13.68 -18.95 -15.61
C GLY A 310 -12.83 -18.16 -14.59
N PHE A 311 -11.51 -18.08 -14.78
CA PHE A 311 -10.66 -17.14 -14.04
C PHE A 311 -10.59 -15.77 -14.72
N GLU A 312 -10.32 -14.74 -13.92
CA GLU A 312 -9.97 -13.39 -14.38
C GLU A 312 -8.53 -13.05 -13.98
N SER A 313 -7.96 -12.00 -14.58
CA SER A 313 -6.69 -11.44 -14.13
C SER A 313 -6.75 -10.98 -12.67
N GLY A 314 -5.82 -11.46 -11.86
CA GLY A 314 -5.64 -11.01 -10.48
C GLY A 314 -4.96 -9.64 -10.37
N HIS A 315 -4.53 -9.04 -11.48
CA HIS A 315 -3.81 -7.76 -11.56
C HIS A 315 -2.62 -7.67 -10.59
N ALA A 316 -1.94 -8.80 -10.37
CA ALA A 316 -0.77 -8.87 -9.50
C ALA A 316 0.44 -8.10 -10.04
N TYR A 317 0.40 -7.66 -11.29
CA TYR A 317 1.42 -6.81 -11.94
C TYR A 317 1.14 -5.33 -11.75
N GLY A 318 -0.12 -4.92 -11.92
CA GLY A 318 -0.51 -3.51 -11.92
C GLY A 318 -0.44 -2.78 -10.58
N LYS A 319 -0.41 -1.44 -10.65
CA LYS A 319 -0.74 -0.54 -9.53
C LYS A 319 -2.27 -0.43 -9.42
N ALA A 320 -2.88 -1.50 -8.93
CA ALA A 320 -4.33 -1.67 -8.84
C ALA A 320 -4.73 -2.33 -7.51
N LEU A 321 -6.04 -2.55 -7.30
CA LEU A 321 -6.52 -3.44 -6.25
C LEU A 321 -5.86 -4.82 -6.42
N ARG A 322 -5.12 -5.25 -5.40
CA ARG A 322 -4.48 -6.57 -5.41
C ARG A 322 -5.42 -7.66 -4.95
N THR A 323 -5.93 -7.59 -3.72
CA THR A 323 -6.77 -8.64 -3.10
C THR A 323 -7.72 -8.03 -2.08
N VAL A 324 -8.86 -8.69 -1.86
CA VAL A 324 -9.70 -8.50 -0.69
C VAL A 324 -9.68 -9.80 0.12
N LYS A 325 -8.84 -9.83 1.16
CA LYS A 325 -8.73 -11.00 2.04
C LYS A 325 -10.01 -11.16 2.86
N SER A 326 -10.54 -12.36 2.97
CA SER A 326 -11.73 -12.63 3.80
C SER A 326 -11.41 -13.63 4.91
N CYS A 327 -12.20 -13.64 5.98
CA CYS A 327 -12.35 -14.86 6.77
C CYS A 327 -13.64 -15.57 6.36
N VAL A 328 -13.83 -16.79 6.83
CA VAL A 328 -14.99 -17.64 6.49
C VAL A 328 -16.33 -17.14 7.05
N GLY A 329 -16.35 -16.00 7.74
CA GLY A 329 -17.56 -15.31 8.18
C GLY A 329 -18.48 -16.14 9.07
N SER A 330 -19.74 -15.69 9.19
CA SER A 330 -20.83 -16.43 9.84
C SER A 330 -21.24 -17.70 9.08
N THR A 331 -20.79 -17.85 7.82
CA THR A 331 -21.04 -19.04 6.99
C THR A 331 -20.45 -20.31 7.63
N TRP A 332 -19.27 -20.22 8.25
CA TRP A 332 -18.59 -21.37 8.85
C TRP A 332 -18.08 -21.14 10.27
N CYS A 333 -17.70 -19.91 10.62
CA CYS A 333 -17.10 -19.64 11.92
C CYS A 333 -18.19 -19.44 12.98
N ARG A 334 -18.10 -20.20 14.09
CA ARG A 334 -18.98 -20.04 15.25
C ARG A 334 -18.97 -18.64 15.91
N PHE A 335 -17.97 -17.82 15.58
CA PHE A 335 -17.82 -16.45 16.06
C PHE A 335 -18.09 -15.40 14.97
N GLY A 336 -18.42 -15.83 13.76
CA GLY A 336 -18.75 -14.92 12.68
C GLY A 336 -20.04 -14.19 13.02
N VAL A 337 -19.98 -12.87 13.09
CA VAL A 337 -21.12 -11.99 13.34
C VAL A 337 -21.88 -11.75 12.04
N GLN A 338 -21.17 -11.52 10.95
CA GLN A 338 -21.76 -11.35 9.62
C GLN A 338 -21.00 -12.14 8.54
N ASP A 339 -21.61 -12.26 7.36
CA ASP A 339 -21.03 -12.91 6.19
C ASP A 339 -19.96 -12.00 5.55
N SER A 340 -18.73 -12.15 6.02
CA SER A 340 -17.59 -11.45 5.44
C SER A 340 -17.15 -11.98 4.08
N THR A 341 -17.48 -13.24 3.75
CA THR A 341 -17.01 -13.87 2.52
C THR A 341 -17.76 -13.28 1.33
N SER A 342 -19.09 -13.22 1.39
CA SER A 342 -19.91 -12.59 0.34
C SER A 342 -19.56 -11.11 0.15
N LEU A 343 -19.40 -10.36 1.25
CA LEU A 343 -19.01 -8.95 1.16
C LEU A 343 -17.59 -8.77 0.60
N ALA A 344 -16.63 -9.63 0.95
CA ALA A 344 -15.28 -9.57 0.36
C ALA A 344 -15.30 -9.83 -1.15
N ILE A 345 -16.12 -10.78 -1.61
CA ILE A 345 -16.29 -11.07 -3.04
C ILE A 345 -16.91 -9.85 -3.74
N GLU A 346 -17.97 -9.27 -3.18
CA GLU A 346 -18.62 -8.07 -3.73
C GLU A 346 -17.66 -6.89 -3.83
N VAL A 347 -16.90 -6.60 -2.77
CA VAL A 347 -15.87 -5.54 -2.75
C VAL A 347 -14.76 -5.84 -3.75
N GLU A 348 -14.27 -7.08 -3.82
CA GLU A 348 -13.21 -7.44 -4.76
C GLU A 348 -13.66 -7.30 -6.20
N LEU A 349 -14.88 -7.76 -6.50
CA LEU A 349 -15.44 -7.64 -7.82
C LEU A 349 -15.73 -6.18 -8.16
N ARG A 350 -16.27 -5.37 -7.25
CA ARG A 350 -16.51 -3.94 -7.52
C ARG A 350 -15.23 -3.22 -7.93
N TYR A 351 -14.15 -3.38 -7.18
CA TYR A 351 -12.92 -2.62 -7.40
C TYR A 351 -11.86 -3.36 -8.23
N ARG A 352 -12.22 -4.48 -8.89
CA ARG A 352 -11.30 -5.21 -9.76
C ARG A 352 -10.86 -4.33 -10.93
N GLY A 353 -9.55 -4.32 -11.22
CA GLY A 353 -8.98 -3.50 -12.28
C GLY A 353 -8.81 -2.02 -11.94
N LEU A 354 -9.31 -1.51 -10.80
CA LEU A 354 -9.19 -0.10 -10.43
C LEU A 354 -7.71 0.30 -10.33
N ARG A 355 -7.26 1.14 -11.27
CA ARG A 355 -5.89 1.68 -11.32
C ARG A 355 -5.74 2.85 -10.35
N ALA A 356 -4.59 2.91 -9.69
CA ALA A 356 -4.32 3.89 -8.65
C ALA A 356 -2.83 4.31 -8.65
N PRO A 357 -2.47 5.39 -7.92
CA PRO A 357 -1.08 5.86 -7.83
C PRO A 357 -0.11 4.77 -7.37
N HIS A 358 -0.58 3.86 -6.52
CA HIS A 358 0.12 2.65 -6.15
C HIS A 358 -0.87 1.48 -5.96
N LYS A 359 -0.34 0.25 -5.88
CA LYS A 359 -1.12 -0.94 -5.47
C LYS A 359 -1.72 -0.74 -4.08
N PHE A 360 -2.95 -1.20 -3.89
CA PHE A 360 -3.65 -1.20 -2.61
C PHE A 360 -4.32 -2.56 -2.36
N LYS A 361 -4.63 -2.84 -1.10
CA LYS A 361 -5.20 -4.11 -0.62
C LYS A 361 -6.39 -3.80 0.29
N SER A 362 -7.30 -4.75 0.38
CA SER A 362 -8.40 -4.71 1.33
C SER A 362 -8.56 -6.03 2.07
N ALA A 363 -9.38 -6.03 3.11
CA ALA A 363 -9.87 -7.24 3.72
C ALA A 363 -11.21 -7.01 4.44
N VAL A 364 -12.00 -8.08 4.55
CA VAL A 364 -13.27 -8.11 5.28
C VAL A 364 -13.21 -9.18 6.36
N SER A 365 -13.35 -8.78 7.61
CA SER A 365 -13.43 -9.70 8.76
C SER A 365 -14.87 -9.78 9.27
N GLY A 366 -15.39 -11.00 9.42
CA GLY A 366 -16.74 -11.24 9.93
C GLY A 366 -16.92 -11.03 11.42
N CYS A 367 -15.86 -10.65 12.17
CA CYS A 367 -15.92 -10.25 13.57
C CYS A 367 -14.61 -9.54 13.99
N THR A 368 -14.58 -9.03 15.23
CA THR A 368 -13.44 -8.33 15.84
C THR A 368 -12.20 -9.19 16.09
N ARG A 369 -12.28 -10.52 15.91
CA ARG A 369 -11.11 -11.42 15.94
C ARG A 369 -10.18 -11.26 14.74
N GLU A 370 -10.67 -10.59 13.70
CA GLU A 370 -9.80 -9.96 12.70
C GLU A 370 -8.94 -10.95 11.89
N CYS A 371 -9.40 -12.18 11.67
CA CYS A 371 -8.62 -13.20 10.95
C CYS A 371 -8.23 -12.79 9.50
N ALA A 372 -8.87 -11.77 8.93
CA ALA A 372 -8.54 -11.24 7.61
C ALA A 372 -7.47 -10.12 7.62
N GLU A 373 -7.02 -9.66 8.80
CA GLU A 373 -6.02 -8.58 8.93
C GLU A 373 -6.46 -7.24 8.28
N ALA A 374 -7.77 -6.94 8.28
CA ALA A 374 -8.40 -5.70 7.83
C ALA A 374 -7.71 -4.41 8.30
N GLN A 375 -7.30 -4.32 9.56
CA GLN A 375 -6.63 -3.13 10.09
C GLN A 375 -5.20 -2.96 9.56
N SER A 376 -4.66 -3.90 8.79
CA SER A 376 -3.35 -3.76 8.13
C SER A 376 -3.44 -3.36 6.65
N LYS A 377 -4.67 -3.18 6.12
CA LYS A 377 -4.92 -2.97 4.69
C LYS A 377 -5.18 -1.50 4.38
N ASP A 378 -5.05 -1.14 3.10
CA ASP A 378 -5.25 0.24 2.64
C ASP A 378 -6.69 0.72 2.93
N PHE A 379 -7.66 -0.20 2.91
CA PHE A 379 -8.95 -0.08 3.61
C PHE A 379 -9.39 -1.45 4.13
N GLY A 380 -10.05 -1.49 5.28
CA GLY A 380 -10.45 -2.72 5.95
C GLY A 380 -11.87 -2.63 6.50
N ILE A 381 -12.59 -3.73 6.46
CA ILE A 381 -13.99 -3.81 6.86
C ILE A 381 -14.11 -4.86 7.97
N ILE A 382 -14.74 -4.51 9.09
CA ILE A 382 -14.94 -5.42 10.22
C ILE A 382 -16.41 -5.41 10.62
N ALA A 383 -17.02 -6.60 10.66
CA ALA A 383 -18.41 -6.75 11.05
C ALA A 383 -18.63 -6.41 12.54
N THR A 384 -19.77 -5.79 12.80
CA THR A 384 -20.34 -5.58 14.13
C THR A 384 -21.76 -6.17 14.17
N GLU A 385 -22.39 -6.17 15.34
CA GLU A 385 -23.78 -6.62 15.47
C GLU A 385 -24.76 -5.67 14.75
N ASN A 386 -24.38 -4.40 14.59
CA ASN A 386 -25.24 -3.34 14.02
C ASN A 386 -24.91 -2.98 12.57
N GLY A 387 -23.80 -3.48 12.02
CA GLY A 387 -23.36 -3.11 10.68
C GLY A 387 -21.88 -3.42 10.45
N TRP A 388 -21.16 -2.47 9.85
CA TRP A 388 -19.76 -2.61 9.50
C TRP A 388 -18.95 -1.42 9.98
N ASN A 389 -17.77 -1.69 10.54
CA ASN A 389 -16.76 -0.68 10.79
C ASN A 389 -15.82 -0.58 9.58
N LEU A 390 -15.63 0.64 9.07
CA LEU A 390 -14.73 0.94 7.97
C LEU A 390 -13.44 1.57 8.51
N TYR A 391 -12.31 0.95 8.21
CA TYR A 391 -10.96 1.43 8.52
C TYR A 391 -10.24 1.81 7.23
N VAL A 392 -9.41 2.85 7.24
CA VAL A 392 -8.68 3.35 6.07
C VAL A 392 -7.22 3.64 6.39
N CYS A 393 -6.38 3.67 5.35
CA CYS A 393 -4.98 4.13 5.42
C CYS A 393 -4.04 3.21 6.22
N GLY A 394 -4.27 1.90 6.24
CA GLY A 394 -3.34 0.92 6.78
C GLY A 394 -2.27 0.47 5.76
N ASN A 395 -1.22 -0.19 6.25
CA ASN A 395 -0.12 -0.69 5.40
C ASN A 395 0.59 -1.90 6.01
N GLY A 396 0.64 -3.03 5.28
CA GLY A 396 1.46 -4.21 5.61
C GLY A 396 2.81 -4.24 4.88
N GLY A 397 3.55 -3.14 4.86
CA GLY A 397 4.81 -2.98 4.11
C GLY A 397 6.02 -2.65 4.97
N MET A 398 7.06 -2.04 4.38
CA MET A 398 8.32 -1.66 5.04
C MET A 398 8.11 -0.84 6.33
N LYS A 399 7.11 0.04 6.32
CA LYS A 399 6.61 0.76 7.49
C LYS A 399 5.18 0.30 7.78
N PRO A 400 5.00 -0.70 8.65
CA PRO A 400 3.66 -1.14 8.99
C PRO A 400 2.89 -0.02 9.69
N GLN A 401 1.62 0.14 9.34
CA GLN A 401 0.72 1.12 9.95
C GLN A 401 -0.66 0.49 10.05
N HIS A 402 -1.30 0.63 11.22
CA HIS A 402 -2.69 0.26 11.36
C HIS A 402 -3.59 1.31 10.68
N ALA A 403 -4.62 0.81 10.03
CA ALA A 403 -5.69 1.61 9.47
C ALA A 403 -6.46 2.32 10.58
N VAL A 404 -6.93 3.53 10.29
CA VAL A 404 -7.68 4.38 11.23
C VAL A 404 -9.17 4.21 10.96
N LEU A 405 -9.96 4.15 12.03
CA LEU A 405 -11.41 4.03 11.96
C LEU A 405 -12.03 5.30 11.34
N LEU A 406 -12.75 5.12 10.23
CA LEU A 406 -13.45 6.19 9.51
C LEU A 406 -14.92 6.29 9.94
N ALA A 407 -15.62 5.16 9.96
CA ALA A 407 -17.05 5.07 10.28
C ALA A 407 -17.36 3.75 11.00
N THR A 408 -18.39 3.77 11.86
CA THR A 408 -18.79 2.64 12.70
C THR A 408 -20.23 2.23 12.44
N ASP A 409 -20.52 0.94 12.56
CA ASP A 409 -21.89 0.39 12.53
C ASP A 409 -22.72 0.87 11.32
N ILE A 410 -22.07 1.07 10.17
CA ILE A 410 -22.74 1.52 8.95
C ILE A 410 -23.31 0.34 8.16
N ASP A 411 -24.41 0.58 7.45
CA ASP A 411 -24.99 -0.39 6.53
C ASP A 411 -24.11 -0.58 5.28
N LYS A 412 -24.39 -1.65 4.52
CA LYS A 412 -23.58 -2.01 3.34
C LYS A 412 -23.61 -0.94 2.24
N GLU A 413 -24.75 -0.28 2.01
CA GLU A 413 -24.87 0.74 0.95
C GLU A 413 -24.00 1.95 1.29
N THR A 414 -24.13 2.45 2.53
CA THR A 414 -23.31 3.54 3.05
C THR A 414 -21.81 3.18 3.04
N LEU A 415 -21.48 1.95 3.43
CA LEU A 415 -20.10 1.42 3.39
C LEU A 415 -19.48 1.53 2.00
N ILE A 416 -20.19 1.04 0.96
CA ILE A 416 -19.69 1.09 -0.41
C ILE A 416 -19.52 2.54 -0.88
N LYS A 417 -20.48 3.45 -0.59
CA LYS A 417 -20.34 4.87 -0.92
C LYS A 417 -19.09 5.49 -0.28
N TYR A 418 -18.82 5.21 0.99
CA TYR A 418 -17.64 5.75 1.67
C TYR A 418 -16.33 5.19 1.11
N VAL A 419 -16.29 3.91 0.72
CA VAL A 419 -15.12 3.32 0.06
C VAL A 419 -14.91 3.94 -1.33
N ASP A 420 -15.97 4.13 -2.11
CA ASP A 420 -15.91 4.79 -3.42
C ASP A 420 -15.30 6.19 -3.31
N ARG A 421 -15.87 7.02 -2.41
CA ARG A 421 -15.40 8.39 -2.12
C ARG A 421 -13.94 8.40 -1.69
N PHE A 422 -13.57 7.53 -0.74
CA PHE A 422 -12.19 7.39 -0.25
C PHE A 422 -11.21 7.06 -1.36
N LEU A 423 -11.50 6.02 -2.15
CA LEU A 423 -10.60 5.56 -3.20
C LEU A 423 -10.43 6.61 -4.29
N ILE A 424 -11.50 7.27 -4.75
CA ILE A 424 -11.39 8.31 -5.78
C ILE A 424 -10.68 9.55 -5.22
N LEU A 425 -10.93 9.96 -3.97
CA LEU A 425 -10.21 11.06 -3.35
C LEU A 425 -8.70 10.79 -3.28
N TYR A 426 -8.31 9.59 -2.85
CA TYR A 426 -6.92 9.14 -2.86
C TYR A 426 -6.33 9.12 -4.28
N ILE A 427 -7.05 8.56 -5.25
CA ILE A 427 -6.63 8.52 -6.66
C ILE A 427 -6.45 9.93 -7.23
N ARG A 428 -7.26 10.91 -6.83
CA ARG A 428 -7.16 12.30 -7.28
C ARG A 428 -5.96 13.04 -6.69
N THR A 429 -5.63 12.77 -5.43
CA THR A 429 -4.78 13.68 -4.64
C THR A 429 -3.41 13.12 -4.28
N ALA A 430 -3.23 11.79 -4.23
CA ALA A 430 -1.94 11.21 -3.84
C ALA A 430 -0.86 11.39 -4.93
N ASP A 431 0.40 11.43 -4.51
CA ASP A 431 1.55 11.54 -5.41
C ASP A 431 1.85 10.19 -6.11
N ARG A 432 2.74 10.18 -7.11
CA ARG A 432 3.05 8.94 -7.84
C ARG A 432 3.65 7.91 -6.89
N LEU A 433 3.26 6.64 -7.08
CA LEU A 433 3.76 5.51 -6.28
C LEU A 433 3.57 5.69 -4.77
N GLU A 434 2.65 6.54 -4.35
CA GLU A 434 2.35 6.81 -2.95
C GLU A 434 1.26 5.86 -2.44
N ARG A 435 1.48 5.22 -1.28
CA ARG A 435 0.48 4.37 -0.61
C ARG A 435 -0.53 5.22 0.16
N THR A 436 -1.74 4.70 0.39
CA THR A 436 -2.79 5.41 1.15
C THR A 436 -2.31 5.85 2.53
N ALA A 437 -1.55 5.00 3.24
CA ALA A 437 -0.96 5.34 4.53
C ALA A 437 0.00 6.54 4.45
N THR A 438 0.88 6.58 3.45
CA THR A 438 1.84 7.68 3.26
C THR A 438 1.14 8.98 2.87
N TRP A 439 0.16 8.88 1.97
CA TRP A 439 -0.71 9.98 1.59
C TRP A 439 -1.45 10.56 2.80
N PHE A 440 -2.06 9.69 3.61
CA PHE A 440 -2.77 10.08 4.84
C PHE A 440 -1.87 10.80 5.84
N ASN A 441 -0.63 10.34 6.01
CA ASN A 441 0.32 10.96 6.94
C ASN A 441 0.75 12.38 6.50
N LYS A 442 0.54 12.74 5.24
CA LYS A 442 0.78 14.10 4.70
C LYS A 442 -0.48 14.96 4.65
N LEU A 443 -1.64 14.37 4.91
CA LEU A 443 -2.92 15.04 4.80
C LEU A 443 -3.16 15.93 6.02
N GLU A 444 -3.26 17.24 5.79
CA GLU A 444 -3.60 18.21 6.83
C GLU A 444 -5.00 17.91 7.39
N GLY A 445 -5.15 17.94 8.72
CA GLY A 445 -6.38 17.57 9.41
C GLY A 445 -6.63 16.05 9.54
N GLY A 446 -5.82 15.21 8.89
CA GLY A 446 -5.82 13.75 9.08
C GLY A 446 -7.20 13.10 8.93
N ILE A 447 -7.59 12.28 9.90
CA ILE A 447 -8.86 11.52 9.84
C ILE A 447 -10.09 12.43 9.92
N GLU A 448 -10.02 13.54 10.66
CA GLU A 448 -11.16 14.46 10.80
C GLU A 448 -11.45 15.17 9.48
N TYR A 449 -10.42 15.57 8.75
CA TYR A 449 -10.59 16.08 7.39
C TYR A 449 -11.22 15.03 6.46
N LEU A 450 -10.77 13.76 6.54
CA LEU A 450 -11.38 12.68 5.75
C LEU A 450 -12.87 12.49 6.09
N LYS A 451 -13.26 12.54 7.36
CA LYS A 451 -14.68 12.47 7.74
C LYS A 451 -15.47 13.64 7.17
N GLN A 452 -14.97 14.87 7.28
CA GLN A 452 -15.63 16.05 6.72
C GLN A 452 -15.86 15.91 5.20
N VAL A 453 -14.86 15.43 4.46
CA VAL A 453 -14.97 15.30 3.01
C VAL A 453 -15.81 14.08 2.59
N ILE A 454 -15.60 12.92 3.22
CA ILE A 454 -16.20 11.65 2.78
C ILE A 454 -17.59 11.43 3.37
N ILE A 455 -17.84 11.88 4.61
CA ILE A 455 -19.11 11.64 5.33
C ILE A 455 -19.99 12.88 5.25
N GLU A 456 -19.46 14.06 5.59
CA GLU A 456 -20.23 15.31 5.70
C GLU A 456 -20.33 16.09 4.38
N ASP A 457 -19.62 15.64 3.34
CA ASP A 457 -19.54 16.28 2.02
C ASP A 457 -19.19 17.78 2.09
N SER A 458 -18.23 18.15 2.95
CA SER A 458 -17.85 19.55 3.20
C SER A 458 -17.36 20.31 1.96
N LEU A 459 -16.93 19.58 0.92
CA LEU A 459 -16.49 20.14 -0.36
C LEU A 459 -17.57 20.08 -1.46
N GLY A 460 -18.70 19.41 -1.23
CA GLY A 460 -19.77 19.25 -2.22
C GLY A 460 -19.37 18.39 -3.43
N ILE A 461 -18.42 17.46 -3.26
CA ILE A 461 -17.86 16.66 -4.37
C ILE A 461 -18.24 15.18 -4.30
N CYS A 462 -18.93 14.72 -3.25
CA CYS A 462 -19.21 13.29 -3.06
C CYS A 462 -19.93 12.65 -4.26
N ALA A 463 -20.91 13.34 -4.84
CA ALA A 463 -21.62 12.85 -6.02
C ALA A 463 -20.70 12.70 -7.25
N GLU A 464 -19.73 13.62 -7.43
CA GLU A 464 -18.73 13.53 -8.51
C GLU A 464 -17.79 12.34 -8.29
N LEU A 465 -17.37 12.10 -7.03
CA LEU A 465 -16.52 10.97 -6.67
C LEU A 465 -17.22 9.63 -6.94
N GLU A 466 -18.49 9.51 -6.53
CA GLU A 466 -19.30 8.31 -6.75
C GLU A 466 -19.55 8.05 -8.24
N SER A 467 -19.95 9.08 -8.99
CA SER A 467 -20.15 9.00 -10.44
C SER A 467 -18.87 8.56 -11.17
N GLN A 468 -17.71 9.07 -10.76
CA GLN A 468 -16.43 8.62 -11.31
C GLN A 468 -16.16 7.15 -10.99
N MET A 469 -16.37 6.70 -9.74
CA MET A 469 -16.18 5.30 -9.39
C MET A 469 -17.12 4.40 -10.19
N GLU A 470 -18.39 4.77 -10.29
CA GLU A 470 -19.38 4.03 -11.07
C GLU A 470 -18.97 3.89 -12.54
N HIS A 471 -18.45 4.94 -13.16
CA HIS A 471 -17.89 4.85 -14.51
C HIS A 471 -16.76 3.81 -14.60
N LEU A 472 -15.82 3.81 -13.66
CA LEU A 472 -14.70 2.85 -13.63
C LEU A 472 -15.18 1.40 -13.41
N VAL A 473 -16.17 1.20 -12.54
CA VAL A 473 -16.80 -0.11 -12.30
C VAL A 473 -17.51 -0.62 -13.55
N ASN A 474 -18.29 0.24 -14.20
CA ASN A 474 -19.11 -0.12 -15.36
C ASN A 474 -18.29 -0.36 -16.64
N THR A 475 -17.10 0.24 -16.73
CA THR A 475 -16.17 0.08 -17.86
C THR A 475 -15.14 -1.02 -17.64
N TYR A 476 -15.21 -1.76 -16.53
CA TYR A 476 -14.27 -2.83 -16.24
C TYR A 476 -14.25 -3.88 -17.36
N GLN A 477 -13.04 -4.25 -17.75
CA GLN A 477 -12.76 -5.38 -18.62
C GLN A 477 -11.55 -6.15 -18.08
N CYS A 478 -11.58 -7.48 -18.20
CA CYS A 478 -10.43 -8.29 -17.83
C CYS A 478 -9.33 -8.13 -18.88
N GLU A 479 -8.22 -7.49 -18.49
CA GLU A 479 -7.10 -7.16 -19.40
C GLU A 479 -6.57 -8.38 -20.17
N TRP A 480 -6.48 -9.54 -19.51
CA TRP A 480 -6.06 -10.78 -20.19
C TRP A 480 -7.12 -11.31 -21.14
N LYS A 481 -8.40 -11.24 -20.79
CA LYS A 481 -9.51 -11.66 -21.67
C LYS A 481 -9.53 -10.81 -22.94
N THR A 482 -9.53 -9.48 -22.80
CA THR A 482 -9.47 -8.56 -23.94
C THR A 482 -8.21 -8.78 -24.78
N THR A 483 -7.08 -9.12 -24.15
CA THR A 483 -5.83 -9.39 -24.85
C THR A 483 -5.87 -10.68 -25.68
N ILE A 484 -6.42 -11.78 -25.14
CA ILE A 484 -6.46 -13.07 -25.87
C ILE A 484 -7.49 -13.10 -27.00
N GLU A 485 -8.50 -12.24 -26.93
CA GLU A 485 -9.56 -12.09 -27.95
C GLU A 485 -9.12 -11.22 -29.13
N ASP A 486 -8.02 -10.45 -29.00
CA ASP A 486 -7.45 -9.61 -30.05
C ASP A 486 -6.11 -10.18 -30.57
N PRO A 487 -6.07 -10.75 -31.80
CA PRO A 487 -4.85 -11.31 -32.38
C PRO A 487 -3.68 -10.32 -32.46
N GLN A 488 -3.93 -9.01 -32.63
CA GLN A 488 -2.87 -8.00 -32.68
C GLN A 488 -2.23 -7.77 -31.30
N LYS A 489 -3.00 -7.94 -30.22
CA LYS A 489 -2.47 -7.84 -28.85
C LYS A 489 -1.66 -9.09 -28.50
N VAL A 490 -2.10 -10.27 -28.92
CA VAL A 490 -1.39 -11.54 -28.69
C VAL A 490 0.00 -11.58 -29.34
N GLN A 491 0.18 -11.00 -30.53
CA GLN A 491 1.48 -10.98 -31.23
C GLN A 491 2.63 -10.38 -30.40
N ARG A 492 2.31 -9.53 -29.42
CA ARG A 492 3.31 -8.86 -28.56
C ARG A 492 4.00 -9.80 -27.58
N PHE A 493 3.42 -10.99 -27.36
CA PHE A 493 3.93 -11.95 -26.40
C PHE A 493 4.91 -12.95 -27.03
N GLN A 494 5.29 -12.78 -28.30
CA GLN A 494 6.30 -13.62 -28.92
C GLN A 494 7.71 -13.27 -28.43
N HIS A 495 8.53 -14.30 -28.20
CA HIS A 495 9.89 -14.13 -27.72
C HIS A 495 10.83 -13.62 -28.83
N PHE A 496 10.74 -14.21 -30.02
CA PHE A 496 11.41 -13.71 -31.23
C PHE A 496 10.37 -13.47 -32.33
N VAL A 497 10.50 -12.37 -33.06
CA VAL A 497 9.65 -12.06 -34.22
C VAL A 497 9.78 -13.12 -35.33
N ASN A 498 10.90 -13.87 -35.35
CA ASN A 498 11.28 -14.78 -36.44
C ASN A 498 11.52 -16.23 -35.99
N SER A 499 11.21 -16.61 -34.74
CA SER A 499 11.52 -17.96 -34.24
C SER A 499 10.61 -18.39 -33.08
N ASP A 500 10.19 -19.66 -33.11
CA ASP A 500 9.44 -20.32 -32.03
C ASP A 500 10.35 -21.00 -30.99
N LEU A 501 11.68 -20.86 -31.13
CA LEU A 501 12.62 -21.47 -30.20
C LEU A 501 12.53 -20.82 -28.80
N PRO A 502 12.50 -21.62 -27.72
CA PRO A 502 12.58 -21.10 -26.36
C PRO A 502 13.89 -20.35 -26.12
N ASP A 503 13.87 -19.40 -25.19
CA ASP A 503 15.09 -18.75 -24.71
C ASP A 503 16.04 -19.80 -24.09
N PRO A 504 17.22 -20.06 -24.68
CA PRO A 504 18.16 -21.03 -24.15
C PRO A 504 18.80 -20.58 -22.82
N SER A 505 18.65 -19.30 -22.44
CA SER A 505 19.18 -18.76 -21.18
C SER A 505 18.31 -19.09 -19.95
N ILE A 506 17.04 -19.50 -20.15
CA ILE A 506 16.13 -19.83 -19.05
C ILE A 506 16.44 -21.23 -18.52
N VAL A 507 17.27 -21.29 -17.48
CA VAL A 507 17.63 -22.51 -16.78
C VAL A 507 16.81 -22.66 -15.49
N ARG A 508 16.43 -23.92 -15.18
CA ARG A 508 15.68 -24.28 -13.98
C ARG A 508 16.40 -25.35 -13.18
N VAL A 509 16.33 -25.25 -11.85
CA VAL A 509 16.86 -26.22 -10.89
C VAL A 509 15.71 -26.80 -10.08
N ALA A 510 15.73 -28.12 -9.83
CA ALA A 510 14.75 -28.79 -8.98
C ALA A 510 15.08 -28.58 -7.50
N GLU A 511 14.12 -28.09 -6.72
CA GLU A 511 14.25 -27.89 -5.28
C GLU A 511 12.88 -28.02 -4.60
N ARG A 512 12.81 -28.73 -3.46
CA ARG A 512 11.56 -28.94 -2.70
C ARG A 512 10.41 -29.51 -3.55
N GLY A 513 10.73 -30.38 -4.52
CA GLY A 513 9.74 -30.99 -5.40
C GLY A 513 9.13 -30.04 -6.45
N GLN A 514 9.71 -28.86 -6.66
CA GLN A 514 9.32 -27.90 -7.69
C GLN A 514 10.55 -27.38 -8.43
N THR A 515 10.37 -26.52 -9.44
CA THR A 515 11.47 -25.86 -10.16
C THR A 515 11.66 -24.41 -9.70
N ARG A 516 12.89 -23.92 -9.68
CA ARG A 516 13.21 -22.50 -9.46
C ARG A 516 14.36 -22.03 -10.35
N PRO A 517 14.57 -20.71 -10.50
CA PRO A 517 15.79 -20.21 -11.12
C PRO A 517 17.05 -20.62 -10.32
N PRO A 518 18.19 -20.85 -10.99
CA PRO A 518 19.47 -21.09 -10.33
C PRO A 518 19.93 -19.85 -9.54
N TYR A 519 20.57 -20.07 -8.39
CA TYR A 519 21.39 -19.07 -7.73
C TYR A 519 22.66 -18.79 -8.54
N GLU A 520 23.35 -17.67 -8.30
CA GLU A 520 24.56 -17.30 -9.05
C GLU A 520 25.64 -18.39 -9.00
N HIS A 521 25.85 -19.04 -7.85
CA HIS A 521 26.82 -20.13 -7.72
C HIS A 521 26.41 -21.42 -8.46
N GLU A 522 25.13 -21.59 -8.80
CA GLU A 522 24.63 -22.73 -9.55
C GLU A 522 24.70 -22.49 -11.06
N LYS A 523 24.58 -21.24 -11.53
CA LYS A 523 24.68 -20.92 -12.98
C LYS A 523 25.99 -21.40 -13.60
N ALA A 524 27.09 -21.27 -12.86
CA ALA A 524 28.41 -21.75 -13.28
C ALA A 524 28.48 -23.27 -13.45
N LEU A 525 27.67 -24.03 -12.70
CA LEU A 525 27.60 -25.49 -12.78
C LEU A 525 26.71 -25.98 -13.93
N VAL A 526 25.75 -25.16 -14.36
CA VAL A 526 24.80 -25.50 -15.45
C VAL A 526 25.28 -24.97 -16.82
N GLY A 527 26.47 -24.38 -16.89
CA GLY A 527 27.10 -23.98 -18.16
C GLY A 527 26.47 -22.74 -18.81
N VAL A 528 25.76 -21.91 -18.04
CA VAL A 528 25.20 -20.64 -18.53
C VAL A 528 26.24 -19.54 -18.34
N SER A 529 26.89 -19.09 -19.42
CA SER A 529 27.70 -17.87 -19.42
C SER A 529 26.80 -16.64 -19.54
N GLU A 530 27.18 -15.54 -18.89
CA GLU A 530 26.44 -14.25 -18.85
C GLU A 530 25.97 -13.74 -20.22
#